data_AF-A0A965ZSB7-F1
#
_entry.id   AF-A0A965ZSB7-F1
#
_cell.length_a   1.000
_cell.length_b   1.000
_cell.length_c   1.000
_cell.angle_alpha   90.00
_cell.angle_beta   90.00
_cell.angle_gamma   90.00
#
_symmetry.space_group_name_H-M   'P 1'
#
loop_
_entity.id
_entity.type
_entity.pdbx_description
1 polymer ?
#
loop_
_entity_poly.entity_id
_entity_poly.type
_entity_poly.pdbx_seq_one_letter_code
_entity_poly.pdbx_strand_id
1 'polypeptide(L)' 'IDENQAALDAIGGWGVPSMVFREELFFGQDRIDTLCWRLDQHGLKK' A
#
# COMPACT_ATOMS: atom_id res chain seq x y z
N ILE A 1 -1.81 -16.33 0.08
CA ILE A 1 -2.45 -15.56 -1.03
C ILE A 1 -3.81 -15.05 -0.56
N ASP A 2 -4.63 -15.93 0.05
CA ASP A 2 -5.90 -15.60 0.69
C ASP A 2 -5.89 -14.41 1.67
N GLU A 3 -4.94 -14.35 2.62
CA GLU A 3 -4.99 -13.33 3.69
C GLU A 3 -4.81 -11.90 3.17
N ASN A 4 -3.93 -11.70 2.18
CA ASN A 4 -3.72 -10.38 1.59
C ASN A 4 -4.95 -9.96 0.76
N GLN A 5 -5.62 -10.91 0.12
CA GLN A 5 -6.81 -10.65 -0.68
C GLN A 5 -8.02 -10.34 0.20
N ALA A 6 -8.22 -11.09 1.29
CA ALA A 6 -9.26 -10.84 2.28
C ALA A 6 -9.10 -9.48 2.97
N ALA A 7 -7.86 -9.07 3.27
CA ALA A 7 -7.57 -7.75 3.81
C ALA A 7 -7.92 -6.64 2.80
N LEU A 8 -7.64 -6.83 1.52
CA LEU A 8 -7.95 -5.85 0.48
C LEU A 8 -9.46 -5.75 0.18
N ASP A 9 -10.17 -6.88 0.19
CA ASP A 9 -11.63 -6.93 0.02
C ASP A 9 -12.35 -6.23 1.18
N ALA A 10 -11.88 -6.41 2.42
CA ALA A 10 -12.45 -5.77 3.60
C ALA A 10 -12.35 -4.23 3.60
N ILE A 11 -11.41 -3.66 2.84
CA ILE A 11 -11.18 -2.21 2.76
C ILE A 11 -11.82 -1.61 1.48
N GLY A 12 -12.52 -2.42 0.67
CA GLY A 12 -13.18 -1.95 -0.56
C GLY A 12 -12.22 -1.73 -1.72
N GLY A 13 -11.09 -2.45 -1.76
CA GLY A 13 -10.06 -2.34 -2.80
C GLY A 13 -10.48 -2.96 -4.14
N TRP A 14 -11.31 -2.27 -4.93
CA TRP A 14 -11.71 -2.70 -6.28
C TRP A 14 -10.60 -2.54 -7.35
N GLY A 15 -9.33 -2.37 -6.94
CA GLY A 15 -8.22 -2.16 -7.88
C GLY A 15 -6.86 -2.47 -7.28
N VAL A 16 -6.08 -3.23 -8.04
CA VAL A 16 -4.65 -3.48 -7.80
C VAL A 16 -3.81 -2.46 -8.60
N PRO A 17 -2.68 -1.98 -8.07
CA PRO A 17 -2.07 -2.31 -6.79
C PRO A 17 -2.63 -1.47 -5.64
N SER A 18 -2.91 -2.12 -4.51
CA SER A 18 -3.20 -1.49 -3.23
C SER A 18 -2.11 -1.88 -2.24
N MET A 19 -1.49 -0.90 -1.60
CA MET A 19 -0.35 -1.08 -0.70
C MET A 19 -0.68 -0.43 0.65
N VAL A 20 -0.31 -1.07 1.75
CA VAL A 20 -0.54 -0.51 3.10
C VAL A 20 0.80 -0.40 3.81
N PHE A 21 1.06 0.76 4.42
CA PHE A 21 2.24 0.99 5.23
C PHE A 21 1.85 1.73 6.51
N ARG A 22 2.10 1.13 7.68
CA ARG A 22 1.75 1.70 9.01
C ARG A 22 0.32 2.21 9.10
N GLU A 23 -0.65 1.38 8.72
CA GLU A 23 -2.08 1.71 8.73
C GLU A 23 -2.48 2.80 7.71
N GLU A 24 -1.54 3.28 6.87
CA GLU A 24 -1.83 4.16 5.74
C GLU A 24 -2.03 3.35 4.46
N LEU A 25 -3.15 3.58 3.76
CA LEU A 25 -3.49 2.94 2.48
C LEU A 25 -3.03 3.78 1.29
N PHE A 26 -2.33 3.15 0.35
CA PHE A 26 -1.85 3.70 -0.91
C PHE A 26 -2.52 2.95 -2.07
N PHE A 27 -3.45 3.59 -2.76
CA PHE A 27 -4.24 3.00 -3.83
C PHE A 27 -3.75 3.43 -5.21
N GLY A 28 -3.51 2.47 -6.10
CA GLY A 28 -3.14 2.70 -7.49
C GLY A 28 -1.64 2.86 -7.72
N GLN A 29 -1.25 2.73 -8.99
CA GLN A 29 0.15 2.86 -9.41
C GLN A 29 0.70 4.27 -9.16
N ASP A 30 -0.15 5.30 -9.25
CA ASP A 30 0.20 6.70 -8.99
C ASP A 30 0.61 6.98 -7.53
N ARG A 31 0.39 6.02 -6.61
CA ARG A 31 0.77 6.14 -5.21
C ARG A 31 2.06 5.43 -4.86
N ILE A 32 2.70 4.76 -5.82
CA ILE A 32 4.00 4.11 -5.61
C ILE A 32 5.07 5.15 -5.25
N ASP A 33 5.16 6.26 -6.00
CA ASP A 33 6.13 7.32 -5.69
C ASP A 33 5.87 7.96 -4.32
N THR A 34 4.60 8.08 -3.92
CA THR A 34 4.22 8.59 -2.60
C THR A 34 4.60 7.61 -1.48
N LEU A 35 4.41 6.31 -1.70
CA LEU A 35 4.84 5.26 -0.77
C LEU A 35 6.38 5.27 -0.63
N CYS A 36 7.11 5.37 -1.74
CA CYS A 36 8.57 5.48 -1.72
C CYS A 36 9.04 6.70 -0.91
N TRP A 37 8.43 7.87 -1.11
CA TRP A 37 8.70 9.05 -0.28
C TRP A 37 8.41 8.80 1.20
N ARG A 38 7.32 8.08 1.53
CA ARG A 38 6.99 7.73 2.91
C ARG A 38 8.01 6.78 3.53
N LEU A 39 8.45 5.76 2.79
CA LEU A 39 9.48 4.82 3.22
C LEU A 39 10.82 5.54 3.46
N ASP A 40 11.16 6.52 2.62
CA ASP A 40 12.31 7.40 2.79
C ASP A 40 12.30 8.16 4.11
N GLN A 41 11.14 8.71 4.50
CA GLN A 41 10.98 9.40 5.80
C GLN A 41 11.21 8.48 7.00
N HIS A 42 11.02 7.17 6.83
CA HIS A 42 11.22 6.18 7.87
C HIS A 42 12.61 5.53 7.84
N GLY A 43 13.53 6.03 7.00
CA GLY A 43 14.88 5.49 6.88
C GLY A 43 14.92 4.09 6.28
N LEU A 44 13.82 3.63 5.66
CA LEU A 44 13.70 2.31 5.02
C LEU A 44 14.20 2.37 3.57
N LYS A 45 15.27 3.14 3.35
CA LYS A 45 16.00 3.16 2.08
C LYS A 45 16.76 1.85 1.96
N LYS A 46 16.56 1.14 0.85
CA LYS A 46 17.39 -0.01 0.48
C LYS A 46 18.71 0.47 -0.12
#